data_AF-A0A964YBX6-F1
#
_entry.id   AF-A0A964YBX6-F1
#
_cell.length_a   1.000
_cell.length_b   1.000
_cell.length_c   1.000
_cell.angle_alpha   90.00
_cell.angle_beta   90.00
_cell.angle_gamma   90.00
#
_symmetry.space_group_name_H-M   'P 1'
#
loop_
_entity.id
_entity.type
_entity.pdbx_description
1 polymer ?
#
loop_
_entity_poly.entity_id
_entity_poly.type
_entity_poly.pdbx_seq_one_letter_code
_entity_poly.pdbx_strand_id
1 'polypeptide(L)'
;MTSSDDFKEQLKIGNIGDALKIALSEAIELKITTWVSPEDETRTSPIDESLPGYRMKTRINILDGDIENEVGSLFVGDGPYTELRKFHLQQVEDGHAILQQNLESLKQLFTILLGSLKQLSQSTSLPASSLPKAIAPGKASQTPP
;
A
#
# COMPACT_ATOMS: atom_id res chain seq x y z
N MET A 1 12.49 -16.03 -4.35
CA MET A 1 12.12 -14.85 -5.15
C MET A 1 11.84 -13.72 -4.17
N THR A 2 12.30 -12.51 -4.45
CA THR A 2 12.13 -11.37 -3.54
C THR A 2 10.76 -10.74 -3.79
N SER A 3 10.08 -10.20 -2.77
CA SER A 3 8.78 -9.51 -2.89
C SER A 3 8.74 -8.49 -4.05
N SER A 4 9.87 -7.80 -4.28
CA SER A 4 10.04 -6.84 -5.39
C SER A 4 9.93 -7.46 -6.80
N ASP A 5 10.35 -8.72 -6.97
CA ASP A 5 10.30 -9.41 -8.27
C ASP A 5 8.87 -9.86 -8.58
N ASP A 6 8.18 -10.41 -7.58
CA ASP A 6 6.77 -10.83 -7.68
C ASP A 6 5.85 -9.61 -7.88
N PHE A 7 6.16 -8.48 -7.24
CA PHE A 7 5.49 -7.19 -7.48
C PHE A 7 5.57 -6.76 -8.95
N LYS A 8 6.79 -6.76 -9.53
CA LYS A 8 7.00 -6.36 -10.93
C LYS A 8 6.32 -7.31 -11.90
N GLU A 9 6.23 -8.59 -11.57
CA GLU A 9 5.54 -9.58 -12.39
C GLU A 9 4.03 -9.34 -12.41
N GLN A 10 3.41 -9.15 -11.24
CA GLN A 10 1.98 -8.79 -11.15
C GLN A 10 1.66 -7.47 -11.85
N LEU A 11 2.57 -6.49 -11.76
CA LEU A 11 2.43 -5.20 -12.46
C LEU A 11 2.46 -5.38 -14.00
N LYS A 12 3.34 -6.24 -14.53
CA LYS A 12 3.48 -6.51 -15.96
C LYS A 12 2.25 -7.19 -16.55
N ILE A 13 1.63 -8.11 -15.81
CA ILE A 13 0.40 -8.80 -16.24
C ILE A 13 -0.87 -7.97 -15.97
N GLY A 14 -0.73 -6.79 -15.36
CA GLY A 14 -1.82 -5.85 -15.10
C GLY A 14 -2.72 -6.22 -13.92
N ASN A 15 -2.27 -7.14 -13.06
CA ASN A 15 -2.99 -7.55 -11.86
C ASN A 15 -2.63 -6.65 -10.68
N ILE A 16 -3.26 -5.47 -10.65
CA ILE A 16 -2.95 -4.38 -9.72
C ILE A 16 -3.26 -4.76 -8.26
N GLY A 17 -4.35 -5.50 -8.05
CA GLY A 17 -4.76 -5.93 -6.70
C GLY A 17 -3.68 -6.80 -6.05
N ASP A 18 -3.14 -7.76 -6.79
CA ASP A 18 -2.13 -8.66 -6.25
C ASP A 18 -0.73 -8.04 -6.23
N ALA A 19 -0.39 -7.15 -7.19
CA ALA A 19 0.82 -6.33 -7.08
C ALA A 19 0.80 -5.47 -5.82
N LEU A 20 -0.32 -4.77 -5.55
CA LEU A 20 -0.45 -3.96 -4.36
C LEU A 20 -0.42 -4.82 -3.10
N LYS A 21 -1.08 -5.98 -3.07
CA LYS A 21 -0.96 -6.92 -1.94
C LYS A 21 0.48 -7.36 -1.69
N ILE A 22 1.29 -7.59 -2.73
CA ILE A 22 2.71 -7.97 -2.58
C ILE A 22 3.56 -6.81 -2.09
N ALA A 23 3.34 -5.60 -2.60
CA ALA A 23 4.04 -4.41 -2.11
C ALA A 23 3.66 -4.08 -0.66
N LEU A 24 2.40 -4.31 -0.29
CA LEU A 24 1.89 -4.10 1.06
C LEU A 24 2.17 -5.32 1.97
N SER A 25 2.49 -6.51 1.42
CA SER A 25 2.84 -7.73 2.17
C SER A 25 4.17 -7.65 2.91
N GLU A 26 4.97 -6.63 2.61
CA GLU A 26 5.93 -6.08 3.56
C GLU A 26 5.17 -5.36 4.69
N ALA A 27 4.65 -6.19 5.62
CA ALA A 27 3.82 -5.91 6.78
C ALA A 27 3.62 -4.43 7.16
N ILE A 28 2.51 -3.84 6.70
CA ILE A 28 2.00 -2.62 7.31
C ILE A 28 1.21 -2.99 8.56
N GLU A 29 1.86 -2.82 9.71
CA GLU A 29 1.24 -2.99 11.01
C GLU A 29 0.84 -1.63 11.59
N LEU A 30 -0.44 -1.48 11.94
CA LEU A 30 -0.86 -0.38 12.80
C LEU A 30 -0.68 -0.81 14.25
N LYS A 31 0.17 -0.09 14.99
CA LYS A 31 0.36 -0.28 16.43
C LYS A 31 -0.13 0.96 17.17
N ILE A 32 -1.10 0.76 18.05
CA ILE A 32 -1.62 1.81 18.93
C ILE A 32 -1.35 1.39 20.35
N THR A 33 -0.58 2.19 21.09
CA THR A 33 -0.26 1.95 22.49
C THR A 33 -0.73 3.14 23.32
N THR A 34 -1.58 2.88 24.30
CA THR A 34 -1.97 3.86 25.32
C THR A 34 -1.43 3.37 26.65
N TRP A 35 -0.62 4.16 27.33
CA TRP A 35 0.00 3.78 28.59
C TRP A 35 -0.07 4.94 29.58
N VAL A 36 0.00 4.61 30.86
CA VAL A 36 0.06 5.58 31.95
C VAL A 36 1.41 5.44 32.64
N SER A 37 2.12 6.56 32.80
CA SER A 37 3.39 6.59 33.54
C SER A 37 3.11 6.50 35.04
N PRO A 38 3.70 5.55 35.77
CA PRO A 38 3.73 5.62 37.23
C PRO A 38 4.57 6.82 37.68
N GLU A 39 4.19 7.46 38.80
CA GLU A 39 4.92 8.61 39.37
C GLU A 39 6.33 8.24 39.92
N ASP A 40 6.59 6.95 40.19
CA ASP A 40 7.90 6.46 40.65
C ASP A 40 8.89 6.31 39.47
N GLU A 41 9.38 7.45 38.99
CA GLU A 41 10.38 7.54 37.93
C GLU A 41 11.78 7.06 38.42
N THR A 42 12.06 5.77 38.22
CA THR A 42 13.42 5.31 37.90
C THR A 42 13.50 4.55 36.58
N ARG A 43 12.37 4.41 35.88
CA ARG A 43 12.28 3.65 34.64
C ARG A 43 11.74 4.53 33.52
N THR A 44 12.65 5.28 32.91
CA THR A 44 12.51 5.78 31.54
C THR A 44 12.60 4.61 30.56
N SER A 45 11.69 3.66 30.67
CA SER A 45 11.55 2.60 29.68
C SER A 45 10.91 3.20 28.42
N PRO A 46 11.39 2.88 27.21
CA PRO A 46 10.74 3.24 25.96
C PRO A 46 9.24 2.95 25.99
N ILE A 47 8.43 3.71 25.24
CA ILE A 47 6.96 3.57 25.17
C ILE A 47 6.51 2.10 24.95
N ASP A 48 7.30 1.31 24.22
CA ASP A 48 7.03 -0.10 23.90
C ASP A 48 7.38 -1.09 25.05
N GLU A 49 8.08 -0.62 26.08
CA GLU A 49 8.51 -1.38 27.27
C GLU A 49 7.70 -1.05 28.53
N SER A 50 6.61 -0.28 28.42
CA SER A 50 5.69 -0.09 29.55
C SER A 50 5.23 -1.45 30.12
N LEU A 51 5.25 -1.58 31.44
CA LEU A 51 5.01 -2.85 32.13
C LEU A 51 3.61 -3.38 31.79
N PRO A 52 3.47 -4.69 31.50
CA PRO A 52 2.16 -5.33 31.34
C PRO A 52 1.25 -4.98 32.52
N GLY A 53 0.07 -4.43 32.23
CA GLY A 53 -0.87 -3.92 33.25
C GLY A 53 -1.05 -2.39 33.24
N TYR A 54 -0.02 -1.62 32.85
CA TYR A 54 -0.04 -0.15 32.77
C TYR A 54 -0.28 0.39 31.34
N ARG A 55 -0.61 -0.52 30.41
CA ARG A 55 -0.85 -0.19 29.01
C ARG A 55 -2.04 -0.90 28.42
N MET A 56 -2.52 -0.36 27.32
CA MET A 56 -3.34 -1.02 26.31
C MET A 56 -2.58 -0.97 24.99
N LYS A 57 -2.57 -2.08 24.26
CA LYS A 57 -1.86 -2.21 22.99
C LYS A 57 -2.76 -2.91 22.00
N THR A 58 -2.98 -2.27 20.86
CA THR A 58 -3.65 -2.86 19.71
C THR A 58 -2.66 -2.96 18.56
N ARG A 59 -2.56 -4.14 17.95
CA ARG A 59 -1.81 -4.37 16.72
C ARG A 59 -2.77 -4.88 15.66
N ILE A 60 -2.80 -4.19 14.52
CA ILE A 60 -3.62 -4.57 13.37
C ILE A 60 -2.69 -4.89 12.22
N ASN A 61 -2.77 -6.12 11.72
CA ASN A 61 -2.26 -6.48 10.41
C ASN A 61 -3.26 -5.98 9.36
N ILE A 62 -2.87 -4.97 8.59
CA ILE A 62 -3.77 -4.29 7.66
C ILE A 62 -4.12 -5.17 6.44
N LEU A 63 -3.33 -6.20 6.17
CA LEU A 63 -3.56 -7.12 5.04
C LEU A 63 -4.52 -8.24 5.41
N ASP A 64 -4.19 -8.92 6.50
CA ASP A 64 -4.92 -10.11 6.93
C ASP A 64 -6.16 -9.72 7.76
N GLY A 65 -6.18 -8.48 8.26
CA GLY A 65 -7.22 -7.99 9.17
C GLY A 65 -7.07 -8.57 10.57
N ASP A 66 -5.96 -9.23 10.88
CA ASP A 66 -5.71 -9.79 12.21
C ASP A 66 -5.51 -8.65 13.22
N ILE A 67 -6.31 -8.70 14.29
CA ILE A 67 -6.28 -7.71 15.37
C ILE A 67 -5.88 -8.41 16.66
N GLU A 68 -4.74 -8.02 17.22
CA GLU A 68 -4.26 -8.43 18.54
C GLU A 68 -4.50 -7.29 19.53
N ASN A 69 -5.20 -7.58 20.63
CA ASN A 69 -5.49 -6.62 21.70
C ASN A 69 -4.93 -7.09 23.04
N GLU A 70 -4.15 -6.22 23.69
CA GLU A 70 -3.70 -6.35 25.07
C GLU A 70 -4.34 -5.22 25.89
N VAL A 71 -5.04 -5.56 26.96
CA VAL A 71 -5.63 -4.59 27.90
C VAL A 71 -5.09 -4.86 29.29
N GLY A 72 -4.35 -3.89 29.83
CA GLY A 72 -3.81 -3.96 31.18
C GLY A 72 -4.91 -3.96 32.25
N SER A 73 -4.64 -4.60 33.39
CA SER A 73 -5.59 -4.74 34.49
C SER A 73 -6.10 -3.42 35.05
N LEU A 74 -5.32 -2.32 34.93
CA LEU A 74 -5.72 -0.99 35.41
C LEU A 74 -6.81 -0.32 34.55
N PHE A 75 -7.11 -0.88 33.37
CA PHE A 75 -8.07 -0.35 32.38
C PHE A 75 -9.35 -1.19 32.29
N VAL A 76 -9.56 -2.17 33.19
CA VAL A 76 -10.70 -3.10 33.18
C VAL A 76 -11.46 -3.04 34.52
N GLY A 77 -12.79 -3.21 34.47
CA GLY A 77 -13.64 -3.24 35.67
C GLY A 77 -13.71 -1.87 36.35
N ASP A 78 -13.47 -1.84 37.65
CA ASP A 78 -13.37 -0.61 38.46
C ASP A 78 -11.92 -0.07 38.51
N GLY A 79 -11.09 -0.42 37.52
CA GLY A 79 -9.72 0.07 37.41
C GLY A 79 -9.65 1.60 37.29
N PRO A 80 -8.60 2.25 37.80
CA PRO A 80 -8.50 3.70 37.89
C PRO A 80 -8.46 4.40 36.51
N TYR A 81 -8.17 3.65 35.44
CA TYR A 81 -8.01 4.19 34.09
C TYR A 81 -9.03 3.60 33.10
N THR A 82 -10.15 3.08 33.58
CA THR A 82 -11.18 2.46 32.73
C THR A 82 -11.73 3.42 31.65
N GLU A 83 -11.80 4.73 31.93
CA GLU A 83 -12.19 5.74 30.93
C GLU A 83 -11.22 5.83 29.75
N LEU A 84 -9.91 5.58 29.97
CA LEU A 84 -8.92 5.60 28.89
C LEU A 84 -9.14 4.46 27.90
N ARG A 85 -9.83 3.39 28.30
CA ARG A 85 -10.19 2.29 27.39
C ARG A 85 -11.06 2.77 26.25
N LYS A 86 -12.06 3.60 26.54
CA LYS A 86 -12.93 4.17 25.49
C LYS A 86 -12.13 5.05 24.53
N PHE A 87 -11.23 5.87 25.07
CA PHE A 87 -10.32 6.67 24.27
C PHE A 87 -9.45 5.80 23.35
N HIS A 88 -8.82 4.75 23.89
CA HIS A 88 -7.97 3.85 23.11
C HIS A 88 -8.75 3.16 21.98
N LEU A 89 -9.93 2.62 22.28
CA LEU A 89 -10.78 1.98 21.27
C LEU A 89 -11.17 2.96 20.17
N GLN A 90 -11.48 4.22 20.52
CA GLN A 90 -11.76 5.24 19.51
C GLN A 90 -10.54 5.50 18.61
N GLN A 91 -9.35 5.62 19.18
CA GLN A 91 -8.12 5.78 18.39
C GLN A 91 -7.85 4.57 17.47
N VAL A 92 -8.18 3.37 17.93
CA VAL A 92 -8.10 2.14 17.14
C VAL A 92 -9.04 2.18 15.95
N GLU A 93 -10.31 2.52 16.17
CA GLU A 93 -11.32 2.63 15.11
C GLU A 93 -10.96 3.72 14.10
N ASP A 94 -10.63 4.92 14.58
CA ASP A 94 -10.29 6.07 13.75
C ASP A 94 -9.02 5.79 12.92
N GLY A 95 -7.97 5.27 13.56
CA GLY A 95 -6.71 4.93 12.91
C GLY A 95 -6.88 3.85 11.84
N HIS A 96 -7.66 2.81 12.14
CA HIS A 96 -7.98 1.75 11.18
C HIS A 96 -8.77 2.29 9.97
N ALA A 97 -9.80 3.11 10.21
CA ALA A 97 -10.59 3.71 9.13
C ALA A 97 -9.76 4.63 8.23
N ILE A 98 -8.90 5.49 8.80
CA ILE A 98 -7.99 6.36 8.04
C ILE A 98 -7.06 5.54 7.15
N LEU A 99 -6.46 4.48 7.71
CA LEU A 99 -5.55 3.63 6.94
C LEU A 99 -6.25 2.89 5.81
N GLN A 100 -7.45 2.36 6.05
CA GLN A 100 -8.27 1.76 4.99
C GLN A 100 -8.58 2.76 3.87
N GLN A 101 -8.96 3.99 4.22
CA GLN A 101 -9.23 5.04 3.24
C GLN A 101 -7.97 5.41 2.43
N ASN A 102 -6.81 5.46 3.08
CA ASN A 102 -5.54 5.73 2.41
C ASN A 102 -5.17 4.61 1.43
N LEU A 103 -5.33 3.35 1.85
CA LEU A 103 -5.09 2.19 0.98
C LEU A 103 -6.00 2.19 -0.25
N GLU A 104 -7.28 2.47 -0.07
CA GLU A 104 -8.22 2.54 -1.20
C GLU A 104 -7.86 3.70 -2.15
N SER A 105 -7.48 4.86 -1.59
CA SER A 105 -7.04 6.01 -2.39
C SER A 105 -5.78 5.68 -3.21
N LEU A 106 -4.80 5.00 -2.60
CA LEU A 106 -3.61 4.53 -3.30
C LEU A 106 -3.97 3.54 -4.43
N LYS A 107 -4.87 2.58 -4.17
CA LYS A 107 -5.35 1.63 -5.19
C LYS A 107 -5.98 2.34 -6.40
N GLN A 108 -6.77 3.38 -6.15
CA GLN A 108 -7.38 4.20 -7.21
C GLN A 108 -6.33 4.95 -8.03
N LEU A 109 -5.36 5.60 -7.37
CA LEU A 109 -4.27 6.30 -8.04
C LEU A 109 -3.44 5.35 -8.93
N PHE A 110 -3.10 4.15 -8.42
CA PHE A 110 -2.40 3.15 -9.23
C PHE A 110 -3.21 2.69 -10.44
N THR A 111 -4.52 2.50 -10.27
CA THR A 111 -5.42 2.12 -11.37
C THR A 111 -5.42 3.17 -12.48
N ILE A 112 -5.47 4.46 -12.12
CA ILE A 112 -5.43 5.59 -13.06
C ILE A 112 -4.09 5.69 -13.78
N LEU A 113 -2.97 5.58 -13.04
CA LEU A 113 -1.62 5.67 -13.59
C LEU A 113 -1.34 4.55 -14.60
N LEU A 114 -1.73 3.31 -14.29
CA LEU A 114 -1.56 2.19 -15.22
C LEU A 114 -2.49 2.30 -16.44
N GLY A 115 -3.73 2.76 -16.25
CA GLY A 115 -4.64 3.03 -17.36
C GLY A 115 -4.04 4.02 -18.36
N SER A 116 -3.46 5.11 -17.85
CA SER A 116 -2.76 6.12 -18.64
C SER A 116 -1.51 5.55 -19.34
N LEU A 117 -0.71 4.74 -18.65
CA LEU A 117 0.49 4.13 -19.21
C LEU A 117 0.17 3.14 -20.34
N LYS A 118 -0.89 2.34 -20.19
CA LYS A 118 -1.39 1.42 -21.24
C LYS A 118 -1.85 2.19 -22.48
N GLN A 119 -2.53 3.33 -22.31
CA GLN A 119 -2.95 4.18 -23.43
C GLN A 119 -1.78 4.80 -24.19
N LEU A 120 -0.72 5.24 -23.49
CA LEU A 120 0.49 5.77 -24.13
C LEU A 120 1.24 4.70 -24.94
N SER A 121 1.27 3.46 -24.45
CA SER A 121 1.96 2.36 -25.15
C SER A 121 1.18 1.86 -26.38
N GLN A 122 -0.15 1.98 -26.40
CA GLN A 122 -0.98 1.62 -27.56
C GLN A 122 -1.02 2.69 -28.67
N SER A 123 -0.76 3.95 -28.35
CA SER A 123 -0.78 5.06 -29.33
C SER A 123 0.50 5.17 -30.18
N THR A 124 1.50 4.31 -29.94
CA THR A 124 2.77 4.28 -30.69
C THR A 124 2.75 3.33 -31.91
N SER A 125 1.71 2.52 -32.12
CA SER A 125 1.59 1.72 -33.34
C SER A 125 0.94 2.53 -34.48
N LEU A 126 1.75 3.27 -35.24
CA LEU A 126 1.34 3.78 -36.55
C LEU A 126 1.14 2.59 -37.52
N PRO A 127 0.06 2.53 -38.32
CA PRO A 127 -0.11 1.47 -39.31
C PRO A 127 0.91 1.65 -40.44
N ALA A 128 1.76 0.65 -40.63
CA ALA A 128 2.75 0.57 -41.71
C ALA A 128 2.09 0.23 -43.07
N SER A 129 1.08 0.98 -43.51
CA SER A 129 0.37 0.68 -44.77
C SER A 129 0.07 1.90 -45.65
N SER A 130 0.94 2.91 -45.64
CA SER A 130 0.86 3.99 -46.64
C SER A 130 2.24 4.50 -47.05
N LEU A 131 3.03 3.64 -47.69
CA LEU A 131 4.16 4.08 -48.51
C LEU A 131 3.68 4.25 -49.95
N PRO A 132 3.79 5.46 -50.55
CA PRO A 132 3.47 5.66 -51.96
C PRO A 132 4.42 4.84 -52.83
N LYS A 133 3.85 4.15 -53.81
CA LYS A 133 4.51 3.27 -54.78
C LYS A 133 5.62 4.04 -55.51
N ALA A 134 6.88 3.72 -55.22
CA ALA A 134 8.03 4.33 -55.88
C ALA A 134 7.99 4.10 -57.39
N ILE A 135 8.13 5.18 -58.16
CA ILE A 135 8.32 5.19 -59.60
C ILE A 135 9.68 4.55 -59.89
N ALA A 136 9.68 3.45 -60.64
CA ALA A 136 10.89 2.75 -61.06
C ALA A 136 11.66 3.54 -62.13
N PRO A 137 13.01 3.59 -62.08
CA PRO A 137 13.80 4.20 -63.13
C PRO A 137 14.18 3.17 -64.20
N GLY A 138 14.07 3.56 -65.47
CA GLY A 138 14.94 3.07 -66.54
C GLY A 138 14.24 2.29 -67.66
N LYS A 139 14.17 2.93 -68.83
CA LYS A 139 14.74 2.36 -70.06
C LYS A 139 15.30 3.48 -70.92
N ALA A 140 16.61 3.43 -71.14
CA ALA A 140 17.31 4.19 -72.15
C ALA A 140 16.81 3.75 -73.53
N SER A 141 16.33 4.69 -74.34
CA SER A 141 16.10 4.47 -75.76
C SER A 141 17.27 5.02 -76.55
N GLN A 142 18.00 4.10 -77.15
CA GLN A 142 19.04 4.32 -78.16
C GLN A 142 18.36 4.73 -79.49
N THR A 143 18.85 5.80 -80.11
CA THR A 143 18.86 6.05 -81.58
C THR A 143 19.86 5.08 -82.26
N PRO A 144 19.96 4.90 -83.61
CA PRO A 144 19.34 5.53 -84.81
C PRO A 144 18.92 4.42 -85.86
N PRO A 145 18.88 4.52 -87.22
CA PRO A 145 19.14 5.59 -88.20
C PRO A 145 17.91 6.11 -88.98
#